data_AF-A0A415E6S1-F1
#
_entry.id   AF-A0A415E6S1-F1
#
_cell.length_a   1.000
_cell.length_b   1.000
_cell.length_c   1.000
_cell.angle_alpha   90.00
_cell.angle_beta   90.00
_cell.angle_gamma   90.00
#
_symmetry.space_group_name_H-M   'P 1'
#
loop_
_entity.id
_entity.type
_entity.pdbx_description
1 polymer ?
#
loop_
_entity_poly.entity_id
_entity_poly.type
_entity_poly.pdbx_seq_one_letter_code
_entity_poly.pdbx_strand_id
1 'polypeptide(L)'
;MAKKFFSVFLICLLVCVMVSEHSVQGLMVTSDKANKDYIKWVDFDITYEALEDAMNVDIETYEQDLHVSWVDILAFLACKYGGDFSMYSHKDIDWFVETLNEGSSVEDITSNMKSYPYYYKAYCAVIGNFLGLDKDGNYGLTAYSPVAEGYWYTDSDDFGNGRSYGFARKHLGHDMFCSVGTPVAAVEGGKVEALGWNQYGGWRIGIRSNDGFRYYYYAHLRKDSPYIKDLKEGDTVKAGQIIGYSGQSGYSVKENVNNINVPHLHFGMQLVFDESQKECNSEIWIDTYALIRLLSKHRASPEIKETAKTAAATAQVPILMYHGLTKKQSQVNDYFIPATTFESDMKYLKENGYTAITMTELIDYVYDKTGKIALPEKPVIITFDDGYCNNYNYATPALEKYGMKAVLSVIGHACEEASVADHRAEDYCNVTWDQIKEMSDSGLWEIQNHTWDSHEAKGGRKGASKKEWESEDVYEKILKEDLSILQKKLKETTGVYPNTFTWPFGAYTEDSRDLLKSMGFKATLSCNGGINTIEKGDTEGLYLLKRKLRTPKASIAELLQ
;
A
#
# COMPACT_ATOMS: atom_id res chain seq x y z
N MET A 1 65.47 43.77 -34.93
CA MET A 1 64.93 42.65 -34.14
C MET A 1 63.41 42.54 -34.34
N ALA A 2 62.95 42.46 -35.60
CA ALA A 2 61.53 42.49 -36.00
C ALA A 2 61.29 41.61 -37.25
N LYS A 3 62.04 40.50 -37.38
CA LYS A 3 61.94 39.56 -38.53
C LYS A 3 61.91 38.08 -38.13
N LYS A 4 61.71 37.77 -36.84
CA LYS A 4 61.46 36.40 -36.34
C LYS A 4 60.06 36.20 -35.73
N PHE A 5 59.20 37.22 -35.73
CA PHE A 5 57.83 37.12 -35.20
C PHE A 5 56.73 36.87 -36.25
N PHE A 6 57.04 36.90 -37.55
CA PHE A 6 56.04 36.71 -38.61
C PHE A 6 55.91 35.27 -39.13
N SER A 7 56.89 34.41 -38.86
CA SER A 7 56.89 33.03 -39.36
C SER A 7 56.24 32.00 -38.43
N VAL A 8 55.96 32.35 -37.16
CA VAL A 8 55.21 31.49 -36.23
C VAL A 8 53.70 31.76 -36.29
N PHE A 9 53.29 32.95 -36.75
CA PHE A 9 51.86 33.30 -36.85
C PHE A 9 51.18 32.70 -38.09
N LEU A 10 51.93 32.42 -39.18
CA LEU A 10 51.36 31.87 -40.41
C LEU A 10 51.16 30.34 -40.39
N ILE A 11 51.88 29.62 -39.52
CA ILE A 11 51.73 28.15 -39.36
C ILE A 11 50.54 27.81 -38.42
N CYS A 12 50.22 28.66 -37.44
CA CYS A 12 49.02 28.45 -36.61
C CYS A 12 47.71 28.76 -37.36
N LEU A 13 47.71 29.62 -38.38
CA LEU A 13 46.50 29.89 -39.16
C LEU A 13 46.18 28.82 -40.21
N LEU A 14 47.18 28.10 -40.72
CA LEU A 14 46.99 27.03 -41.71
C LEU A 14 46.57 25.68 -41.10
N VAL A 15 46.85 25.45 -39.81
CA VAL A 15 46.29 24.29 -39.08
C VAL A 15 44.84 24.56 -38.62
N CYS A 16 44.44 25.82 -38.42
CA CYS A 16 43.06 26.19 -38.09
C CYS A 16 42.08 26.17 -39.28
N VAL A 17 42.55 26.10 -40.54
CA VAL A 17 41.67 26.04 -41.72
C VAL A 17 41.50 24.61 -42.27
N MET A 18 42.37 23.66 -41.88
CA MET A 18 42.25 22.25 -42.32
C MET A 18 41.62 21.31 -41.28
N VAL A 19 41.23 21.80 -40.10
CA VAL A 19 40.38 21.05 -39.14
C VAL A 19 38.92 21.51 -39.18
N SER A 20 38.59 22.49 -40.04
CA SER A 20 37.20 22.92 -40.28
C SER A 20 36.52 22.22 -41.47
N GLU A 21 37.19 21.28 -42.16
CA GLU A 21 36.64 20.61 -43.36
C GLU A 21 36.40 19.10 -43.22
N HIS A 22 36.68 18.48 -42.07
CA HIS A 22 36.22 17.12 -41.79
C HIS A 22 35.70 16.99 -40.36
N SER A 23 34.50 16.42 -40.25
CA SER A 23 33.71 16.12 -39.05
C SER A 23 33.06 17.31 -38.33
N VAL A 24 32.05 17.92 -38.95
CA VAL A 24 30.66 17.75 -38.48
C VAL A 24 29.82 17.72 -39.74
N GLN A 25 29.41 16.51 -40.14
CA GLN A 25 28.18 16.36 -40.89
C GLN A 25 27.14 17.05 -40.03
N GLY A 26 26.76 18.28 -40.40
CA GLY A 26 25.55 18.87 -39.89
C GLY A 26 24.49 17.83 -40.18
N LEU A 27 24.00 17.16 -39.14
CA LEU A 27 22.61 16.72 -39.19
C LEU A 27 21.86 18.03 -39.42
N MET A 28 21.55 18.27 -40.70
CA MET A 28 20.27 18.80 -41.05
C MET A 28 19.28 17.96 -40.24
N VAL A 29 18.89 18.49 -39.08
CA VAL A 29 17.58 18.19 -38.54
C VAL A 29 16.66 18.68 -39.65
N THR A 30 16.29 17.75 -40.53
CA THR A 30 15.08 17.84 -41.28
C THR A 30 14.02 18.09 -40.23
N SER A 31 13.66 19.36 -40.06
CA SER A 31 12.43 19.69 -39.37
C SER A 31 11.35 19.15 -40.27
N ASP A 32 10.99 17.89 -40.05
CA ASP A 32 9.64 17.41 -40.28
C ASP A 32 8.74 18.15 -39.28
N LYS A 33 8.66 19.48 -39.41
CA LYS A 33 7.52 20.26 -38.98
C LYS A 33 6.42 19.98 -39.99
N ALA A 34 5.93 18.74 -39.97
CA ALA A 34 4.49 18.61 -40.01
C ALA A 34 3.99 19.55 -38.91
N ASN A 35 3.32 20.64 -39.30
CA ASN A 35 2.76 21.61 -38.38
C ASN A 35 1.62 20.89 -37.65
N LYS A 36 1.96 20.08 -36.65
CA LYS A 36 0.99 19.30 -35.90
C LYS A 36 0.03 20.28 -35.23
N ASP A 37 -1.25 20.04 -35.44
CA ASP A 37 -2.32 20.89 -34.94
C ASP A 37 -2.67 20.51 -33.50
N TYR A 38 -1.82 20.95 -32.56
CA TYR A 38 -2.04 20.80 -31.13
C TYR A 38 -2.10 22.16 -30.44
N ILE A 39 -2.75 22.19 -29.27
CA ILE A 39 -2.92 23.41 -28.48
C ILE A 39 -1.56 23.87 -27.95
N LYS A 40 -1.22 25.14 -28.19
CA LYS A 40 0.08 25.74 -27.83
C LYS A 40 0.03 26.66 -26.60
N TRP A 41 -1.17 26.97 -26.15
CA TRP A 41 -1.44 27.81 -24.98
C TRP A 41 -2.84 27.50 -24.46
N VAL A 42 -3.05 27.59 -23.16
CA VAL A 42 -4.33 27.39 -22.49
C VAL A 42 -4.56 28.55 -21.53
N ASP A 43 -5.75 29.13 -21.60
CA ASP A 43 -6.25 30.07 -20.59
C ASP A 43 -7.05 29.28 -19.56
N PHE A 44 -6.66 29.34 -18.29
CA PHE A 44 -7.35 28.64 -17.21
C PHE A 44 -7.55 29.58 -16.02
N ASP A 45 -8.17 30.73 -16.27
CA ASP A 45 -8.54 31.73 -15.26
C ASP A 45 -9.98 31.50 -14.74
N ILE A 46 -10.30 30.25 -14.41
CA ILE A 46 -11.63 29.89 -13.90
C ILE A 46 -11.69 30.19 -12.40
N THR A 47 -12.71 30.94 -11.96
CA THR A 47 -12.91 31.22 -10.54
C THR A 47 -13.27 29.96 -9.75
N TYR A 48 -12.99 29.98 -8.44
CA TYR A 48 -13.36 28.90 -7.54
C TYR A 48 -14.88 28.65 -7.56
N GLU A 49 -15.67 29.72 -7.58
CA GLU A 49 -17.14 29.67 -7.58
C GLU A 49 -17.68 28.98 -8.84
N ALA A 50 -17.14 29.31 -10.02
CA ALA A 50 -17.53 28.66 -11.27
C ALA A 50 -17.14 27.17 -11.31
N LEU A 51 -15.96 26.82 -10.80
CA LEU A 51 -15.53 25.43 -10.68
C LEU A 51 -16.45 24.62 -9.76
N GLU A 52 -16.74 25.15 -8.57
CA GLU A 52 -17.59 24.47 -7.59
C GLU A 52 -19.03 24.30 -8.10
N ASP A 53 -19.62 25.35 -8.66
CA ASP A 53 -21.00 25.29 -9.16
C ASP A 53 -21.14 24.31 -10.34
N ALA A 54 -20.24 24.37 -11.32
CA ALA A 54 -20.26 23.45 -12.46
C ALA A 54 -20.04 21.99 -12.02
N MET A 55 -19.12 21.76 -11.07
CA MET A 55 -18.87 20.44 -10.49
C MET A 55 -20.09 19.88 -9.77
N ASN A 56 -20.79 20.70 -8.98
CA ASN A 56 -21.99 20.25 -8.27
C ASN A 56 -23.10 19.85 -9.24
N VAL A 57 -23.31 20.61 -10.32
CA VAL A 57 -24.28 20.24 -11.36
C VAL A 57 -23.93 18.91 -12.03
N ASP A 58 -22.66 18.67 -12.37
CA ASP A 58 -22.20 17.41 -12.95
C ASP A 58 -22.48 16.22 -12.02
N ILE A 59 -22.13 16.36 -10.74
CA ILE A 59 -22.38 15.34 -9.72
C ILE A 59 -23.88 15.08 -9.53
N GLU A 60 -24.69 16.14 -9.39
CA GLU A 60 -26.12 16.04 -9.11
C GLU A 60 -26.92 15.45 -10.28
N THR A 61 -26.46 15.68 -11.51
CA THR A 61 -27.14 15.21 -12.74
C THR A 61 -26.65 13.84 -13.22
N TYR A 62 -25.61 13.27 -12.61
CA TYR A 62 -25.00 12.01 -13.07
C TYR A 62 -25.97 10.82 -13.18
N GLU A 63 -26.87 10.66 -12.21
CA GLU A 63 -27.86 9.57 -12.21
C GLU A 63 -29.19 9.95 -12.88
N GLN A 64 -29.29 11.16 -13.44
CA GLN A 64 -30.50 11.64 -14.10
C GLN A 64 -30.50 11.26 -15.59
N ASP A 65 -31.69 11.27 -16.21
CA ASP A 65 -31.84 10.99 -17.64
C ASP A 65 -31.00 11.96 -18.52
N LEU A 66 -30.78 13.17 -18.02
CA LEU A 66 -29.91 14.18 -18.61
C LEU A 66 -28.75 14.48 -17.64
N HIS A 67 -27.57 13.93 -17.94
CA HIS A 67 -26.32 14.29 -17.27
C HIS A 67 -25.67 15.49 -17.95
N VAL A 68 -25.23 16.48 -17.17
CA VAL A 68 -24.64 17.72 -17.68
C VAL A 68 -23.18 17.82 -17.22
N SER A 69 -22.24 17.71 -18.16
CA SER A 69 -20.81 17.73 -17.80
C SER A 69 -20.35 19.13 -17.36
N TRP A 70 -19.58 19.20 -16.28
CA TRP A 70 -18.93 20.42 -15.83
C TRP A 70 -17.94 20.98 -16.86
N VAL A 71 -17.33 20.13 -17.69
CA VAL A 71 -16.45 20.60 -18.76
C VAL A 71 -17.25 21.34 -19.84
N ASP A 72 -18.45 20.85 -20.16
CA ASP A 72 -19.35 21.51 -21.10
C ASP A 72 -19.82 22.86 -20.57
N ILE A 73 -20.25 22.89 -19.31
CA ILE A 73 -20.65 24.12 -18.62
C ILE A 73 -19.51 25.15 -18.67
N LEU A 74 -18.31 24.75 -18.23
CA LEU A 74 -17.17 25.66 -18.16
C LEU A 74 -16.70 26.12 -19.54
N ALA A 75 -16.70 25.24 -20.55
CA ALA A 75 -16.34 25.61 -21.91
C ALA A 75 -17.36 26.57 -22.55
N PHE A 76 -18.65 26.37 -22.26
CA PHE A 76 -19.71 27.31 -22.63
C PHE A 76 -19.52 28.67 -21.95
N LEU A 77 -19.29 28.69 -20.63
CA LEU A 77 -19.06 29.93 -19.88
C LEU A 77 -17.82 30.67 -20.38
N ALA A 78 -16.74 29.96 -20.68
CA ALA A 78 -15.55 30.56 -21.24
C ALA A 78 -15.81 31.18 -22.63
N CYS A 79 -16.63 30.54 -23.47
CA CYS A 79 -17.06 31.16 -24.73
C CYS A 79 -17.90 32.42 -24.49
N LYS A 80 -18.80 32.36 -23.51
CA LYS A 80 -19.69 33.46 -23.16
C LYS A 80 -18.93 34.67 -22.64
N TYR A 81 -17.91 34.45 -21.82
CA TYR A 81 -17.12 35.50 -21.17
C TYR A 81 -15.82 35.84 -21.90
N GLY A 82 -15.48 35.12 -22.97
CA GLY A 82 -14.20 35.29 -23.67
C GLY A 82 -12.99 34.85 -22.84
N GLY A 83 -13.19 33.90 -21.92
CA GLY A 83 -12.16 33.39 -20.99
C GLY A 83 -12.06 34.11 -19.64
N ASP A 84 -12.72 35.26 -19.45
CA ASP A 84 -12.64 36.07 -18.22
C ASP A 84 -13.75 35.70 -17.22
N PHE A 85 -13.44 34.83 -16.25
CA PHE A 85 -14.42 34.42 -15.23
C PHE A 85 -14.63 35.44 -14.11
N SER A 86 -14.00 36.63 -14.14
CA SER A 86 -14.37 37.71 -13.21
C SER A 86 -15.83 38.17 -13.41
N MET A 87 -16.40 37.88 -14.58
CA MET A 87 -17.81 38.15 -14.94
C MET A 87 -18.77 37.00 -14.60
N TYR A 88 -18.29 35.95 -13.94
CA TYR A 88 -19.08 34.74 -13.65
C TYR A 88 -20.41 35.06 -12.95
N SER A 89 -21.49 34.46 -13.46
CA SER A 89 -22.82 34.48 -12.86
C SER A 89 -23.43 33.10 -12.84
N HIS A 90 -23.87 32.64 -11.67
CA HIS A 90 -24.57 31.35 -11.50
C HIS A 90 -25.79 31.21 -12.44
N LYS A 91 -26.47 32.33 -12.76
CA LYS A 91 -27.61 32.35 -13.69
C LYS A 91 -27.27 31.84 -15.09
N ASP A 92 -26.01 31.91 -15.50
CA ASP A 92 -25.59 31.41 -16.80
C ASP A 92 -25.45 29.87 -16.80
N ILE A 93 -25.19 29.26 -15.65
CA ILE A 93 -25.30 27.80 -15.47
C ILE A 93 -26.78 27.40 -15.46
N ASP A 94 -27.62 28.10 -14.68
CA ASP A 94 -29.06 27.85 -14.65
C ASP A 94 -29.65 27.87 -16.07
N TRP A 95 -29.35 28.92 -16.84
CA TRP A 95 -29.79 29.05 -18.23
C TRP A 95 -29.30 27.89 -19.11
N PHE A 96 -28.04 27.47 -18.96
CA PHE A 96 -27.48 26.36 -19.73
C PHE A 96 -28.21 25.04 -19.43
N VAL A 97 -28.40 24.73 -18.14
CA VAL A 97 -29.08 23.51 -17.67
C VAL A 97 -30.56 23.52 -18.05
N GLU A 98 -31.26 24.64 -17.89
CA GLU A 98 -32.66 24.81 -18.32
C GLU A 98 -32.81 24.58 -19.83
N THR A 99 -31.92 25.16 -20.64
CA THR A 99 -31.96 25.01 -22.11
C THR A 99 -31.76 23.56 -22.57
N LEU A 100 -30.90 22.81 -21.87
CA LEU A 100 -30.73 21.38 -22.11
C LEU A 100 -31.97 20.57 -21.70
N ASN A 101 -32.58 20.90 -20.55
CA ASN A 101 -33.82 20.27 -20.08
C ASN A 101 -35.02 20.53 -21.02
N GLU A 102 -35.03 21.67 -21.72
CA GLU A 102 -36.02 21.98 -22.77
C GLU A 102 -35.81 21.18 -24.07
N GLY A 103 -34.76 20.37 -24.15
CA GLY A 103 -34.49 19.44 -25.25
C GLY A 103 -33.44 19.90 -26.26
N SER A 104 -32.73 21.01 -25.99
CA SER A 104 -31.56 21.40 -26.80
C SER A 104 -30.37 20.51 -26.49
N SER A 105 -29.52 20.24 -27.48
CA SER A 105 -28.22 19.61 -27.26
C SER A 105 -27.13 20.65 -26.93
N VAL A 106 -25.99 20.21 -26.37
CA VAL A 106 -24.83 21.09 -26.17
C VAL A 106 -24.34 21.66 -27.52
N GLU A 107 -24.42 20.86 -28.58
CA GLU A 107 -24.11 21.27 -29.95
C GLU A 107 -25.03 22.39 -30.46
N ASP A 108 -26.32 22.35 -30.12
CA ASP A 108 -27.27 23.41 -30.49
C ASP A 108 -26.91 24.73 -29.79
N ILE A 109 -26.67 24.67 -28.47
CA ILE A 109 -26.31 25.83 -27.64
C ILE A 109 -25.00 26.47 -28.11
N THR A 110 -24.02 25.63 -28.48
CA THR A 110 -22.65 26.06 -28.80
C THR A 110 -22.40 26.23 -30.30
N SER A 111 -23.40 25.98 -31.15
CA SER A 111 -23.31 26.04 -32.63
C SER A 111 -22.66 27.30 -33.21
N ASN A 112 -22.86 28.47 -32.58
CA ASN A 112 -22.29 29.75 -33.02
C ASN A 112 -21.02 30.15 -32.22
N MET A 113 -20.58 29.32 -31.28
CA MET A 113 -19.43 29.56 -30.42
C MET A 113 -18.16 28.93 -31.01
N LYS A 114 -17.50 29.65 -31.93
CA LYS A 114 -16.30 29.15 -32.64
C LYS A 114 -15.16 28.69 -31.71
N SER A 115 -15.08 29.26 -30.51
CA SER A 115 -14.04 28.93 -29.53
C SER A 115 -14.39 27.73 -28.64
N TYR A 116 -15.62 27.21 -28.70
CA TYR A 116 -16.07 26.12 -27.81
C TYR A 116 -15.22 24.86 -27.95
N PRO A 117 -14.89 24.35 -29.18
CA PRO A 117 -14.02 23.19 -29.31
C PRO A 117 -12.62 23.38 -28.69
N TYR A 118 -12.11 24.61 -28.69
CA TYR A 118 -10.85 24.94 -28.05
C TYR A 118 -10.97 24.88 -26.51
N TYR A 119 -11.96 25.59 -25.93
CA TYR A 119 -12.15 25.61 -24.48
C TYR A 119 -12.51 24.22 -23.93
N TYR A 120 -13.38 23.49 -24.62
CA TYR A 120 -13.73 22.12 -24.27
C TYR A 120 -12.48 21.23 -24.22
N LYS A 121 -11.67 21.22 -25.31
CA LYS A 121 -10.43 20.44 -25.35
C LYS A 121 -9.41 20.88 -24.30
N ALA A 122 -9.28 22.18 -24.05
CA ALA A 122 -8.38 22.72 -23.05
C ALA A 122 -8.82 22.31 -21.63
N TYR A 123 -10.10 22.43 -21.29
CA TYR A 123 -10.63 22.10 -19.98
C TYR A 123 -10.71 20.60 -19.74
N CYS A 124 -11.02 19.79 -20.76
CA CYS A 124 -10.82 18.33 -20.69
C CYS A 124 -9.38 17.99 -20.30
N ALA A 125 -8.39 18.67 -20.89
CA ALA A 125 -6.99 18.42 -20.57
C ALA A 125 -6.62 18.82 -19.13
N VAL A 126 -7.31 19.78 -18.52
CA VAL A 126 -7.05 20.22 -17.14
C VAL A 126 -7.79 19.37 -16.11
N ILE A 127 -9.11 19.20 -16.27
CA ILE A 127 -10.00 18.65 -15.23
C ILE A 127 -10.81 17.43 -15.69
N GLY A 128 -10.68 16.96 -16.94
CA GLY A 128 -11.58 15.95 -17.51
C GLY A 128 -11.67 14.62 -16.74
N ASN A 129 -10.66 14.27 -15.94
CA ASN A 129 -10.63 13.06 -15.11
C ASN A 129 -10.76 13.33 -13.60
N PHE A 130 -11.17 14.53 -13.19
CA PHE A 130 -11.23 14.89 -11.76
C PHE A 130 -12.54 14.46 -11.11
N LEU A 131 -13.55 14.09 -11.91
CA LEU A 131 -14.80 13.46 -11.47
C LEU A 131 -14.85 12.00 -11.93
N GLY A 132 -15.51 11.15 -11.16
CA GLY A 132 -15.66 9.73 -11.45
C GLY A 132 -16.30 8.94 -10.31
N LEU A 133 -16.49 7.64 -10.53
CA LEU A 133 -17.01 6.73 -9.51
C LEU A 133 -15.92 6.37 -8.48
N ASP A 134 -16.25 6.48 -7.20
CA ASP A 134 -15.47 5.92 -6.11
C ASP A 134 -15.65 4.39 -6.02
N LYS A 135 -14.92 3.77 -5.09
CA LYS A 135 -14.95 2.31 -4.86
C LYS A 135 -16.31 1.78 -4.37
N ASP A 136 -17.13 2.65 -3.78
CA ASP A 136 -18.44 2.35 -3.21
C ASP A 136 -19.56 2.64 -4.24
N GLY A 137 -19.19 3.14 -5.42
CA GLY A 137 -20.09 3.44 -6.53
C GLY A 137 -20.66 4.86 -6.51
N ASN A 138 -20.18 5.75 -5.62
CA ASN A 138 -20.63 7.13 -5.60
C ASN A 138 -19.85 7.96 -6.63
N TYR A 139 -20.55 8.75 -7.43
CA TYR A 139 -19.92 9.65 -8.40
C TYR A 139 -19.56 10.99 -7.75
N GLY A 140 -18.33 11.46 -7.93
CA GLY A 140 -17.83 12.68 -7.31
C GLY A 140 -16.37 12.98 -7.61
N LEU A 141 -15.75 13.87 -6.82
CA LEU A 141 -14.33 14.18 -6.93
C LEU A 141 -13.46 12.94 -6.70
N THR A 142 -12.60 12.64 -7.66
CA THR A 142 -11.58 11.58 -7.59
C THR A 142 -10.17 12.15 -7.48
N ALA A 143 -9.97 13.41 -7.87
CA ALA A 143 -8.74 14.15 -7.64
C ALA A 143 -8.64 14.65 -6.18
N TYR A 144 -7.42 14.72 -5.65
CA TYR A 144 -7.16 15.08 -4.24
C TYR A 144 -6.36 16.37 -4.11
N SER A 145 -6.52 17.06 -2.99
CA SER A 145 -5.56 18.11 -2.59
C SER A 145 -4.15 17.54 -2.50
N PRO A 146 -3.12 18.25 -2.95
CA PRO A 146 -1.72 17.83 -2.80
C PRO A 146 -1.25 17.88 -1.34
N VAL A 147 -1.99 18.54 -0.43
CA VAL A 147 -1.74 18.52 1.02
C VAL A 147 -2.75 17.61 1.70
N ALA A 148 -2.27 16.63 2.47
CA ALA A 148 -3.11 15.67 3.17
C ALA A 148 -4.04 16.28 4.23
N GLU A 149 -5.11 15.56 4.60
CA GLU A 149 -6.03 15.97 5.67
C GLU A 149 -5.31 15.99 7.03
N GLY A 150 -5.80 16.82 7.96
CA GLY A 150 -5.16 17.01 9.26
C GLY A 150 -3.93 17.92 9.25
N TYR A 151 -3.47 18.38 8.08
CA TYR A 151 -2.38 19.33 7.93
C TYR A 151 -2.85 20.68 7.42
N TRP A 152 -2.41 21.73 8.09
CA TRP A 152 -2.73 23.11 7.75
C TRP A 152 -1.71 23.72 6.79
N TYR A 153 -2.18 24.57 5.89
CA TYR A 153 -1.34 25.44 5.06
C TYR A 153 -2.01 26.80 4.90
N THR A 154 -1.21 27.80 4.56
CA THR A 154 -1.69 29.10 4.07
C THR A 154 -1.16 29.32 2.66
N ASP A 155 -1.93 30.01 1.84
CA ASP A 155 -1.62 30.25 0.43
C ASP A 155 -2.20 31.58 -0.03
N SER A 156 -1.82 31.98 -1.24
CA SER A 156 -2.36 33.14 -1.96
C SER A 156 -2.19 32.91 -3.45
N ASP A 157 -3.00 33.55 -4.28
CA ASP A 157 -2.77 33.57 -5.72
C ASP A 157 -1.39 34.16 -6.04
N ASP A 158 -0.49 33.31 -6.49
CA ASP A 158 0.91 33.62 -6.72
C ASP A 158 1.43 33.16 -8.08
N PHE A 159 0.54 32.68 -8.96
CA PHE A 159 0.90 32.31 -10.30
C PHE A 159 1.36 33.55 -11.09
N GLY A 160 2.42 33.42 -11.88
CA GLY A 160 2.97 34.55 -12.63
C GLY A 160 3.77 35.58 -11.83
N ASN A 161 3.78 35.52 -10.48
CA ASN A 161 4.57 36.42 -9.64
C ASN A 161 6.08 36.36 -9.96
N GLY A 162 6.77 37.48 -9.79
CA GLY A 162 8.20 37.57 -10.04
C GLY A 162 9.03 36.73 -9.06
N ARG A 163 9.98 35.94 -9.57
CA ARG A 163 10.98 35.21 -8.78
C ARG A 163 12.39 35.57 -9.25
N SER A 164 13.33 35.69 -8.32
CA SER A 164 14.73 35.96 -8.61
C SER A 164 15.65 34.99 -7.88
N TYR A 165 16.28 34.09 -8.64
CA TYR A 165 17.45 33.32 -8.20
C TYR A 165 18.31 33.04 -9.43
N GLY A 166 19.38 33.83 -9.61
CA GLY A 166 20.19 33.87 -10.84
C GLY A 166 19.66 34.84 -11.90
N PHE A 167 18.41 34.67 -12.35
CA PHE A 167 17.74 35.56 -13.31
C PHE A 167 16.24 35.74 -12.97
N ALA A 168 15.60 36.76 -13.55
CA ALA A 168 14.18 37.03 -13.35
C ALA A 168 13.32 36.01 -14.10
N ARG A 169 12.41 35.35 -13.39
CA ARG A 169 11.45 34.38 -13.95
C ARG A 169 10.07 34.59 -13.34
N LYS A 170 9.04 34.08 -14.02
CA LYS A 170 7.69 33.98 -13.45
C LYS A 170 7.58 32.75 -12.56
N HIS A 171 6.69 32.81 -11.58
CA HIS A 171 6.26 31.66 -10.80
C HIS A 171 5.29 30.80 -11.63
N LEU A 172 5.63 29.53 -11.83
CA LEU A 172 4.87 28.60 -12.69
C LEU A 172 4.35 27.44 -11.85
N GLY A 173 3.37 27.74 -11.02
CA GLY A 173 2.80 26.86 -10.01
C GLY A 173 2.23 27.67 -8.86
N HIS A 174 1.97 26.99 -7.76
CA HIS A 174 1.30 27.53 -6.58
C HIS A 174 2.00 27.09 -5.29
N ASP A 175 2.29 28.04 -4.40
CA ASP A 175 2.96 27.76 -3.14
C ASP A 175 1.97 27.63 -1.97
N MET A 176 1.96 26.46 -1.34
CA MET A 176 1.22 26.19 -0.11
C MET A 176 2.18 26.16 1.09
N PHE A 177 2.19 27.22 1.89
CA PHE A 177 3.05 27.37 3.07
C PHE A 177 2.61 26.41 4.17
N CYS A 178 3.39 25.34 4.37
CA CYS A 178 3.10 24.25 5.29
C CYS A 178 4.37 23.81 6.04
N SER A 179 4.19 23.17 7.19
CA SER A 179 5.31 22.67 8.02
C SER A 179 6.15 21.64 7.26
N VAL A 180 7.47 21.67 7.44
CA VAL A 180 8.36 20.59 6.96
C VAL A 180 7.85 19.24 7.45
N GLY A 181 7.77 18.26 6.57
CA GLY A 181 7.25 16.94 6.88
C GLY A 181 5.75 16.77 6.62
N THR A 182 5.06 17.79 6.10
CA THR A 182 3.64 17.68 5.73
C THR A 182 3.49 16.64 4.62
N PRO A 183 2.66 15.60 4.78
CA PRO A 183 2.44 14.58 3.75
C PRO A 183 1.88 15.20 2.47
N VAL A 184 2.54 14.88 1.36
CA VAL A 184 2.20 15.34 0.01
C VAL A 184 1.50 14.20 -0.72
N ALA A 185 0.30 14.46 -1.25
CA ALA A 185 -0.50 13.48 -1.97
C ALA A 185 -0.42 13.69 -3.50
N ALA A 186 -0.51 12.60 -4.26
CA ALA A 186 -0.72 12.66 -5.70
C ALA A 186 -2.14 13.19 -6.00
N VAL A 187 -2.24 14.23 -6.84
CA VAL A 187 -3.52 14.87 -7.17
C VAL A 187 -4.38 13.95 -8.02
N GLU A 188 -3.80 13.32 -9.03
CA GLU A 188 -4.43 12.31 -9.90
C GLU A 188 -3.53 11.05 -9.94
N GLY A 189 -4.11 9.91 -10.31
CA GLY A 189 -3.36 8.71 -10.62
C GLY A 189 -2.50 8.88 -11.88
N GLY A 190 -1.30 8.33 -11.86
CA GLY A 190 -0.34 8.55 -12.93
C GLY A 190 0.98 7.80 -12.76
N LYS A 191 1.88 8.00 -13.72
CA LYS A 191 3.22 7.43 -13.73
C LYS A 191 4.23 8.45 -13.23
N VAL A 192 5.10 8.06 -12.29
CA VAL A 192 6.25 8.87 -11.88
C VAL A 192 7.23 8.96 -13.04
N GLU A 193 7.32 10.13 -13.67
CA GLU A 193 8.24 10.39 -14.78
C GLU A 193 9.58 10.91 -14.29
N ALA A 194 9.63 11.54 -13.11
CA ALA A 194 10.85 12.13 -12.64
C ALA A 194 10.93 12.23 -11.11
N LEU A 195 12.09 11.88 -10.55
CA LEU A 195 12.34 11.89 -9.10
C LEU A 195 13.80 12.24 -8.87
N GLY A 196 14.07 13.29 -8.09
CA GLY A 196 15.42 13.65 -7.70
C GLY A 196 15.63 15.14 -7.52
N TRP A 197 16.89 15.55 -7.54
CA TRP A 197 17.30 16.94 -7.33
C TRP A 197 17.14 17.80 -8.58
N ASN A 198 16.60 19.01 -8.40
CA ASN A 198 16.62 20.10 -9.36
C ASN A 198 17.19 21.36 -8.70
N GLN A 199 18.01 22.13 -9.41
CA GLN A 199 18.66 23.33 -8.85
C GLN A 199 17.66 24.34 -8.26
N TYR A 200 16.52 24.54 -8.93
CA TYR A 200 15.51 25.50 -8.50
C TYR A 200 14.51 24.85 -7.55
N GLY A 201 13.99 23.68 -7.90
CA GLY A 201 12.95 22.97 -7.14
C GLY A 201 13.45 22.18 -5.93
N GLY A 202 14.75 21.94 -5.78
CA GLY A 202 15.28 21.03 -4.77
C GLY A 202 14.87 19.59 -5.04
N TRP A 203 14.53 18.85 -3.99
CA TRP A 203 13.91 17.54 -4.14
C TRP A 203 12.51 17.69 -4.73
N ARG A 204 12.26 16.97 -5.83
CA ARG A 204 11.00 17.05 -6.59
C ARG A 204 10.44 15.69 -6.99
N ILE A 205 9.16 15.68 -7.34
CA ILE A 205 8.45 14.56 -7.98
C ILE A 205 7.72 15.10 -9.20
N GLY A 206 7.82 14.39 -10.33
CA GLY A 206 7.05 14.61 -11.55
C GLY A 206 6.15 13.42 -11.85
N ILE A 207 4.84 13.64 -11.98
CA ILE A 207 3.85 12.59 -12.28
C ILE A 207 3.10 12.93 -13.57
N ARG A 208 3.05 11.98 -14.51
CA ARG A 208 2.26 12.04 -15.74
C ARG A 208 0.90 11.40 -15.50
N SER A 209 -0.19 12.10 -15.78
CA SER A 209 -1.55 11.53 -15.74
C SER A 209 -1.67 10.32 -16.68
N ASN A 210 -2.57 9.39 -16.36
CA ASN A 210 -2.73 8.16 -17.15
C ASN A 210 -3.17 8.41 -18.61
N ASP A 211 -3.85 9.52 -18.87
CA ASP A 211 -4.24 9.94 -20.22
C ASP A 211 -3.17 10.76 -20.96
N GLY A 212 -2.05 11.06 -20.30
CA GLY A 212 -0.88 11.73 -20.86
C GLY A 212 -0.94 13.28 -20.84
N PHE A 213 -2.11 13.88 -20.63
CA PHE A 213 -2.29 15.31 -20.82
C PHE A 213 -1.66 16.18 -19.72
N ARG A 214 -1.55 15.68 -18.49
CA ARG A 214 -1.09 16.46 -17.33
C ARG A 214 0.24 15.95 -16.82
N TYR A 215 1.12 16.89 -16.51
CA TYR A 215 2.34 16.67 -15.76
C TYR A 215 2.28 17.46 -14.46
N TYR A 216 2.19 16.76 -13.35
CA TYR A 216 2.17 17.31 -12.01
C TYR A 216 3.59 17.45 -11.48
N TYR A 217 3.92 18.65 -11.00
CA TYR A 217 5.23 19.00 -10.48
C TYR A 217 5.13 19.35 -9.00
N TYR A 218 5.80 18.57 -8.15
CA TYR A 218 5.89 18.80 -6.71
C TYR A 218 7.33 19.13 -6.36
N ALA A 219 7.56 20.24 -5.66
CA ALA A 219 8.92 20.68 -5.35
C ALA A 219 9.06 21.15 -3.90
N HIS A 220 10.31 21.48 -3.57
CA HIS A 220 10.75 21.92 -2.25
C HIS A 220 10.56 20.84 -1.18
N LEU A 221 10.68 19.57 -1.56
CA LEU A 221 10.45 18.44 -0.66
C LEU A 221 11.52 18.32 0.43
N ARG A 222 11.20 17.54 1.46
CA ARG A 222 11.99 17.36 2.68
C ARG A 222 13.43 16.91 2.39
N LYS A 223 14.40 17.55 3.04
CA LYS A 223 15.81 17.14 3.04
C LYS A 223 15.97 15.71 3.58
N ASP A 224 16.94 14.96 3.06
CA ASP A 224 17.37 13.61 3.46
C ASP A 224 16.32 12.51 3.23
N SER A 225 15.02 12.81 3.35
CA SER A 225 13.92 11.86 3.15
C SER A 225 12.72 12.55 2.47
N PRO A 226 12.84 12.95 1.20
CA PRO A 226 11.81 13.68 0.46
C PRO A 226 10.60 12.81 0.04
N TYR A 227 10.81 11.50 -0.14
CA TYR A 227 9.85 10.58 -0.74
C TYR A 227 9.35 9.55 0.28
N ILE A 228 8.21 8.92 -0.02
CA ILE A 228 7.86 7.65 0.62
C ILE A 228 8.90 6.59 0.25
N LYS A 229 9.09 5.60 1.13
CA LYS A 229 10.07 4.53 0.95
C LYS A 229 9.79 3.79 -0.37
N ASP A 230 10.87 3.46 -1.10
CA ASP A 230 10.87 2.67 -2.33
C ASP A 230 10.20 3.31 -3.56
N LEU A 231 9.72 4.57 -3.49
CA LEU A 231 9.25 5.32 -4.65
C LEU A 231 10.40 5.59 -5.64
N LYS A 232 10.20 5.22 -6.91
CA LYS A 232 11.17 5.43 -7.98
C LYS A 232 10.50 5.86 -9.29
N GLU A 233 11.29 6.42 -10.19
CA GLU A 233 10.85 6.69 -11.56
C GLU A 233 10.32 5.41 -12.22
N GLY A 234 9.21 5.53 -12.94
CA GLY A 234 8.51 4.43 -13.56
C GLY A 234 7.38 3.82 -12.74
N ASP A 235 7.32 4.07 -11.43
CA ASP A 235 6.23 3.59 -10.58
C ASP A 235 4.89 4.26 -10.95
N THR A 236 3.79 3.55 -10.73
CA THR A 236 2.43 4.11 -10.83
C THR A 236 1.95 4.50 -9.44
N VAL A 237 1.36 5.68 -9.33
CA VAL A 237 0.71 6.19 -8.12
C VAL A 237 -0.80 6.32 -8.33
N LYS A 238 -1.56 6.17 -7.26
CA LYS A 238 -3.02 6.41 -7.26
C LYS A 238 -3.32 7.84 -6.81
N ALA A 239 -4.44 8.40 -7.26
CA ALA A 239 -4.96 9.65 -6.72
C ALA A 239 -5.10 9.53 -5.18
N GLY A 240 -4.64 10.56 -4.45
CA GLY A 240 -4.64 10.60 -3.00
C GLY A 240 -3.52 9.79 -2.33
N GLN A 241 -2.69 9.04 -3.06
CA GLN A 241 -1.54 8.34 -2.48
C GLN A 241 -0.52 9.36 -1.94
N ILE A 242 -0.06 9.18 -0.70
CA ILE A 242 1.08 9.95 -0.18
C ILE A 242 2.34 9.57 -0.96
N ILE A 243 3.00 10.55 -1.56
CA ILE A 243 4.18 10.38 -2.44
C ILE A 243 5.45 10.97 -1.84
N GLY A 244 5.35 11.85 -0.86
CA GLY A 244 6.49 12.45 -0.20
C GLY A 244 6.10 13.41 0.90
N TYR A 245 7.04 14.28 1.27
CA TYR A 245 6.87 15.22 2.37
C TYR A 245 7.37 16.61 1.98
N SER A 246 6.61 17.65 2.35
CA SER A 246 7.01 19.04 2.11
C SER A 246 8.29 19.39 2.89
N GLY A 247 9.00 20.39 2.41
CA GLY A 247 10.28 20.78 2.98
C GLY A 247 10.65 22.22 2.67
N GLN A 248 11.94 22.42 2.44
CA GLN A 248 12.56 23.73 2.20
C GLN A 248 13.80 23.58 1.31
N SER A 249 13.84 22.50 0.52
CA SER A 249 14.98 22.21 -0.35
C SER A 249 14.89 22.98 -1.67
N GLY A 250 16.03 23.32 -2.25
CA GLY A 250 16.10 24.04 -3.53
C GLY A 250 17.10 25.17 -3.51
N TYR A 251 17.08 26.00 -4.55
CA TYR A 251 18.01 27.12 -4.76
C TYR A 251 19.48 26.78 -4.45
N SER A 252 19.97 25.70 -5.08
CA SER A 252 21.34 25.25 -4.93
C SER A 252 21.78 24.31 -6.06
N VAL A 253 22.99 24.52 -6.56
CA VAL A 253 23.68 23.57 -7.46
C VAL A 253 24.15 22.30 -6.73
N LYS A 254 24.28 22.37 -5.39
CA LYS A 254 24.57 21.21 -4.55
C LYS A 254 23.28 20.54 -4.11
N GLU A 255 23.24 19.22 -4.25
CA GLU A 255 22.12 18.40 -3.85
C GLU A 255 21.87 18.42 -2.33
N ASN A 256 20.61 18.21 -1.95
CA ASN A 256 20.16 18.00 -0.58
C ASN A 256 20.43 19.20 0.36
N VAL A 257 20.22 20.42 -0.15
CA VAL A 257 20.43 21.67 0.58
C VAL A 257 19.09 22.37 0.88
N ASN A 258 18.97 22.90 2.09
CA ASN A 258 17.84 23.75 2.51
C ASN A 258 18.21 25.23 2.37
N ASN A 259 17.88 25.86 1.23
CA ASN A 259 18.12 27.29 0.98
C ASN A 259 16.84 28.10 0.80
N ILE A 260 15.67 27.50 1.02
CA ILE A 260 14.40 28.21 1.01
C ILE A 260 14.06 28.64 2.43
N ASN A 261 13.74 29.94 2.59
CA ASN A 261 13.59 30.55 3.91
C ASN A 261 12.30 30.13 4.64
N VAL A 262 11.23 29.87 3.89
CA VAL A 262 9.93 29.52 4.45
C VAL A 262 9.52 28.15 3.89
N PRO A 263 9.32 27.13 4.73
CA PRO A 263 8.83 25.84 4.28
C PRO A 263 7.49 25.95 3.53
N HIS A 264 7.41 25.32 2.36
CA HIS A 264 6.21 25.25 1.56
C HIS A 264 6.27 24.04 0.62
N LEU A 265 5.10 23.63 0.14
CA LEU A 265 4.97 22.77 -1.02
C LEU A 265 4.73 23.66 -2.24
N HIS A 266 5.60 23.55 -3.23
CA HIS A 266 5.33 24.12 -4.55
C HIS A 266 4.67 23.05 -5.41
N PHE A 267 3.49 23.37 -5.95
CA PHE A 267 2.72 22.50 -6.83
C PHE A 267 2.47 23.18 -8.18
N GLY A 268 2.79 22.51 -9.28
CA GLY A 268 2.50 23.00 -10.62
C GLY A 268 1.81 21.93 -11.47
N MET A 269 1.02 22.36 -12.44
CA MET A 269 0.45 21.50 -13.47
C MET A 269 0.82 22.04 -14.85
N GLN A 270 1.46 21.19 -15.64
CA GLN A 270 1.80 21.45 -17.04
C GLN A 270 0.91 20.60 -17.94
N LEU A 271 0.38 21.18 -19.00
CA LEU A 271 -0.34 20.48 -20.05
C LEU A 271 0.60 20.07 -21.19
N VAL A 272 0.47 18.84 -21.66
CA VAL A 272 1.26 18.27 -22.74
C VAL A 272 0.33 17.64 -23.77
N PHE A 273 0.18 18.29 -24.93
CA PHE A 273 -0.59 17.77 -26.07
C PHE A 273 0.30 17.07 -27.10
N ASP A 274 1.61 17.36 -27.08
CA ASP A 274 2.64 16.70 -27.87
C ASP A 274 3.95 16.65 -27.07
N GLU A 275 4.69 15.54 -27.15
CA GLU A 275 5.94 15.35 -26.40
C GLU A 275 6.99 16.46 -26.66
N SER A 276 6.94 17.14 -27.81
CA SER A 276 7.82 18.28 -28.10
C SER A 276 7.56 19.52 -27.22
N GLN A 277 6.46 19.54 -26.47
CA GLN A 277 6.13 20.60 -25.51
C GLN A 277 6.80 20.40 -24.14
N LYS A 278 7.50 19.28 -23.92
CA LYS A 278 8.25 19.03 -22.69
C LYS A 278 9.60 19.75 -22.74
N GLU A 279 9.99 20.35 -21.61
CA GLU A 279 11.32 20.94 -21.40
C GLU A 279 11.71 21.96 -22.48
N CYS A 280 10.75 22.75 -22.95
CA CYS A 280 10.94 23.76 -24.00
C CYS A 280 10.50 25.16 -23.54
N ASN A 281 10.75 26.19 -24.35
CA ASN A 281 10.36 27.56 -23.98
C ASN A 281 8.84 27.83 -24.09
N SER A 282 8.05 26.84 -24.49
CA SER A 282 6.60 26.95 -24.75
C SER A 282 5.79 25.93 -23.97
N GLU A 283 6.26 25.57 -22.78
CA GLU A 283 5.49 24.78 -21.82
C GLU A 283 4.20 25.49 -21.43
N ILE A 284 3.11 24.73 -21.31
CA ILE A 284 1.80 25.24 -20.95
C ILE A 284 1.59 24.96 -19.46
N TRP A 285 1.99 25.88 -18.60
CA TRP A 285 1.69 25.83 -17.17
C TRP A 285 0.37 26.55 -16.92
N ILE A 286 -0.50 25.93 -16.12
CA ILE A 286 -1.79 26.53 -15.75
C ILE A 286 -1.72 27.11 -14.34
N ASP A 287 -2.53 28.14 -14.10
CA ASP A 287 -2.82 28.59 -12.75
C ASP A 287 -3.66 27.54 -12.03
N THR A 288 -3.18 27.08 -10.88
CA THR A 288 -3.86 26.04 -10.09
C THR A 288 -4.52 26.60 -8.84
N TYR A 289 -4.51 27.90 -8.58
CA TYR A 289 -4.98 28.45 -7.30
C TYR A 289 -6.45 28.11 -7.02
N ALA A 290 -7.35 28.43 -7.95
CA ALA A 290 -8.78 28.10 -7.81
C ALA A 290 -9.02 26.59 -7.69
N LEU A 291 -8.25 25.79 -8.44
CA LEU A 291 -8.32 24.33 -8.40
C LEU A 291 -7.86 23.76 -7.05
N ILE A 292 -6.78 24.29 -6.47
CA ILE A 292 -6.30 23.90 -5.15
C ILE A 292 -7.30 24.27 -4.05
N ARG A 293 -7.96 25.43 -4.17
CA ARG A 293 -9.07 25.80 -3.28
C ARG A 293 -10.22 24.80 -3.35
N LEU A 294 -10.63 24.38 -4.56
CA LEU A 294 -11.64 23.33 -4.74
C LEU A 294 -11.21 22.01 -4.09
N LEU A 295 -10.03 21.52 -4.46
CA LEU A 295 -9.48 20.25 -3.97
C LEU A 295 -9.20 20.26 -2.47
N SER A 296 -9.04 21.43 -1.84
CA SER A 296 -8.81 21.55 -0.39
C SER A 296 -9.93 20.94 0.46
N LYS A 297 -11.12 20.74 -0.11
CA LYS A 297 -12.26 20.04 0.52
C LYS A 297 -12.18 18.52 0.40
N HIS A 298 -11.35 18.00 -0.51
CA HIS A 298 -11.15 16.57 -0.77
C HIS A 298 -9.68 16.20 -0.58
N ARG A 299 -9.29 15.95 0.67
CA ARG A 299 -7.91 15.68 1.06
C ARG A 299 -7.70 14.20 1.39
N ALA A 300 -6.53 13.69 1.06
CA ALA A 300 -6.18 12.31 1.36
C ALA A 300 -5.79 12.13 2.83
N SER A 301 -6.15 10.99 3.41
CA SER A 301 -5.68 10.63 4.75
C SER A 301 -4.17 10.40 4.76
N PRO A 302 -3.41 11.03 5.68
CA PRO A 302 -1.95 10.93 5.75
C PRO A 302 -1.46 9.58 6.28
N GLU A 303 -2.34 8.62 6.57
CA GLU A 303 -1.93 7.24 6.81
C GLU A 303 -0.97 6.83 5.69
N ILE A 304 0.32 6.69 6.02
CA ILE A 304 1.34 6.15 5.13
C ILE A 304 0.98 4.68 4.92
N LYS A 305 0.04 4.44 4.00
CA LYS A 305 -0.17 3.14 3.41
C LYS A 305 0.97 2.96 2.43
N GLU A 306 2.07 2.43 2.97
CA GLU A 306 3.17 1.82 2.24
C GLU A 306 2.60 1.20 0.95
N THR A 307 3.03 1.74 -0.20
CA THR A 307 2.61 1.44 -1.57
C THR A 307 1.65 0.26 -1.76
N ALA A 308 0.44 0.56 -2.22
CA ALA A 308 -0.47 -0.38 -2.91
C ALA A 308 -0.49 -1.81 -2.36
N LYS A 309 -1.04 -2.00 -1.16
CA LYS A 309 -1.96 -3.14 -0.96
C LYS A 309 -3.03 -3.00 -2.06
N THR A 310 -2.94 -3.79 -3.13
CA THR A 310 -4.14 -4.41 -3.73
C THR A 310 -5.08 -4.69 -2.57
N ALA A 311 -6.33 -4.22 -2.55
CA ALA A 311 -7.28 -4.45 -1.45
C ALA A 311 -6.97 -5.83 -0.86
N ALA A 312 -6.31 -5.85 0.30
CA ALA A 312 -5.62 -7.07 0.68
C ALA A 312 -6.73 -8.09 0.85
N ALA A 313 -6.65 -9.19 0.12
CA ALA A 313 -7.67 -10.22 0.22
C ALA A 313 -7.71 -10.63 1.69
N THR A 314 -8.75 -10.20 2.39
CA THR A 314 -8.97 -10.55 3.77
C THR A 314 -9.63 -11.92 3.78
N ALA A 315 -9.02 -12.86 4.48
CA ALA A 315 -9.55 -14.21 4.62
C ALA A 315 -9.99 -14.42 6.06
N GLN A 316 -11.20 -14.94 6.25
CA GLN A 316 -11.61 -15.44 7.56
C GLN A 316 -10.98 -16.82 7.75
N VAL A 317 -10.09 -16.96 8.73
CA VAL A 317 -9.39 -18.22 9.04
C VAL A 317 -9.74 -18.66 10.46
N PRO A 318 -10.72 -19.57 10.61
CA PRO A 318 -10.97 -20.25 11.87
C PRO A 318 -9.80 -21.16 12.24
N ILE A 319 -9.37 -21.10 13.49
CA ILE A 319 -8.36 -22.01 14.05
C ILE A 319 -9.02 -22.81 15.17
N LEU A 320 -9.09 -24.13 14.99
CA LEU A 320 -9.73 -25.07 15.89
C LEU A 320 -8.68 -25.69 16.80
N MET A 321 -8.89 -25.62 18.11
CA MET A 321 -7.95 -26.12 19.11
C MET A 321 -8.49 -27.41 19.74
N TYR A 322 -7.75 -28.49 19.54
CA TYR A 322 -7.91 -29.81 20.16
C TYR A 322 -6.73 -30.05 21.12
N HIS A 323 -6.85 -31.01 22.03
CA HIS A 323 -5.71 -31.45 22.86
C HIS A 323 -5.53 -32.97 22.73
N GLY A 324 -6.41 -33.75 23.37
CA GLY A 324 -6.37 -35.22 23.31
C GLY A 324 -7.65 -35.83 22.74
N LEU A 325 -7.52 -37.04 22.19
CA LEU A 325 -8.64 -37.85 21.73
C LEU A 325 -8.77 -39.11 22.60
N THR A 326 -10.00 -39.58 22.83
CA THR A 326 -10.24 -40.81 23.59
C THR A 326 -11.29 -41.72 22.95
N LYS A 327 -11.16 -43.03 23.21
CA LYS A 327 -12.22 -44.03 22.97
C LYS A 327 -12.98 -44.40 24.24
N LYS A 328 -12.54 -43.90 25.41
CA LYS A 328 -13.08 -44.22 26.73
C LYS A 328 -13.95 -43.07 27.22
N GLN A 329 -15.23 -43.35 27.43
CA GLN A 329 -16.18 -42.34 27.92
C GLN A 329 -15.74 -41.70 29.25
N SER A 330 -15.06 -42.45 30.12
CA SER A 330 -14.56 -41.97 31.40
C SER A 330 -13.44 -40.92 31.31
N GLN A 331 -12.81 -40.76 30.15
CA GLN A 331 -11.75 -39.77 29.92
C GLN A 331 -12.29 -38.49 29.27
N VAL A 332 -13.53 -38.48 28.80
CA VAL A 332 -14.12 -37.33 28.11
C VAL A 332 -14.24 -36.14 29.05
N ASN A 333 -13.63 -35.02 28.66
CA ASN A 333 -13.65 -33.75 29.38
C ASN A 333 -13.41 -32.59 28.39
N ASP A 334 -13.26 -31.36 28.88
CA ASP A 334 -13.12 -30.18 27.99
C ASP A 334 -11.87 -30.22 27.09
N TYR A 335 -10.86 -31.04 27.41
CA TYR A 335 -9.61 -31.22 26.65
C TYR A 335 -9.51 -32.58 25.95
N PHE A 336 -10.35 -33.56 26.33
CA PHE A 336 -10.37 -34.89 25.72
C PHE A 336 -11.74 -35.16 25.11
N ILE A 337 -11.81 -35.23 23.78
CA ILE A 337 -13.06 -35.54 23.06
C ILE A 337 -13.07 -36.97 22.51
N PRO A 338 -14.24 -37.56 22.23
CA PRO A 338 -14.30 -38.85 21.57
C PRO A 338 -13.64 -38.83 20.19
N ALA A 339 -12.84 -39.84 19.86
CA ALA A 339 -12.22 -39.98 18.53
C ALA A 339 -13.26 -40.00 17.39
N THR A 340 -14.44 -40.57 17.64
CA THR A 340 -15.58 -40.56 16.70
C THR A 340 -16.16 -39.17 16.47
N THR A 341 -16.09 -38.29 17.48
CA THR A 341 -16.48 -36.88 17.36
C THR A 341 -15.49 -36.14 16.48
N PHE A 342 -14.19 -36.33 16.67
CA PHE A 342 -13.17 -35.77 15.78
C PHE A 342 -13.36 -36.24 14.32
N GLU A 343 -13.62 -37.54 14.11
CA GLU A 343 -13.91 -38.07 12.78
C GLU A 343 -15.13 -37.38 12.13
N SER A 344 -16.19 -37.14 12.92
CA SER A 344 -17.39 -36.44 12.46
C SER A 344 -17.12 -34.97 12.15
N ASP A 345 -16.26 -34.30 12.93
CA ASP A 345 -15.82 -32.93 12.66
C ASP A 345 -15.07 -32.87 11.31
N MET A 346 -14.14 -33.80 11.05
CA MET A 346 -13.37 -33.86 9.78
C MET A 346 -14.29 -34.11 8.58
N LYS A 347 -15.26 -35.01 8.74
CA LYS A 347 -16.29 -35.27 7.73
C LYS A 347 -17.09 -33.99 7.43
N TYR A 348 -17.55 -33.30 8.47
CA TYR A 348 -18.32 -32.07 8.32
C TYR A 348 -17.53 -30.98 7.57
N LEU A 349 -16.26 -30.77 7.96
CA LEU A 349 -15.38 -29.81 7.29
C LEU A 349 -15.27 -30.12 5.79
N LYS A 350 -15.02 -31.40 5.45
CA LYS A 350 -14.92 -31.84 4.06
C LYS A 350 -16.21 -31.62 3.27
N GLU A 351 -17.35 -32.04 3.82
CA GLU A 351 -18.66 -31.95 3.17
C GLU A 351 -19.13 -30.49 2.98
N ASN A 352 -18.67 -29.56 3.82
CA ASN A 352 -19.01 -28.13 3.74
C ASN A 352 -17.98 -27.28 2.98
N GLY A 353 -17.00 -27.92 2.34
CA GLY A 353 -16.02 -27.28 1.46
C GLY A 353 -14.85 -26.63 2.17
N TYR A 354 -14.63 -26.90 3.47
CA TYR A 354 -13.44 -26.42 4.17
C TYR A 354 -12.19 -27.16 3.70
N THR A 355 -11.10 -26.41 3.57
CA THR A 355 -9.78 -26.94 3.24
C THR A 355 -8.84 -26.69 4.41
N ALA A 356 -8.31 -27.76 4.99
CA ALA A 356 -7.33 -27.66 6.06
C ALA A 356 -6.00 -27.13 5.52
N ILE A 357 -5.50 -26.06 6.12
CA ILE A 357 -4.17 -25.51 5.85
C ILE A 357 -3.31 -25.55 7.13
N THR A 358 -2.01 -25.45 6.93
CA THR A 358 -0.98 -25.38 7.97
C THR A 358 -0.69 -23.92 8.37
N MET A 359 -0.03 -23.72 9.51
CA MET A 359 0.49 -22.42 9.88
C MET A 359 1.53 -21.92 8.88
N THR A 360 2.39 -22.80 8.37
CA THR A 360 3.35 -22.44 7.32
C THR A 360 2.65 -21.94 6.06
N GLU A 361 1.60 -22.60 5.57
CA GLU A 361 0.84 -22.13 4.39
C GLU A 361 0.17 -20.77 4.65
N LEU A 362 -0.36 -20.54 5.86
CA LEU A 362 -0.90 -19.23 6.25
C LEU A 362 0.18 -18.14 6.31
N ILE A 363 1.33 -18.46 6.91
CA ILE A 363 2.49 -17.56 6.99
C ILE A 363 2.99 -17.24 5.58
N ASP A 364 3.17 -18.25 4.72
CA ASP A 364 3.63 -18.06 3.36
C ASP A 364 2.66 -17.18 2.56
N TYR A 365 1.34 -17.37 2.74
CA TYR A 365 0.34 -16.48 2.16
C TYR A 365 0.52 -15.03 2.60
N VAL A 366 0.67 -14.77 3.90
CA VAL A 366 0.82 -13.41 4.43
C VAL A 366 2.15 -12.78 4.02
N TYR A 367 3.23 -13.54 4.01
CA TYR A 367 4.57 -13.05 3.67
C TYR A 367 4.83 -13.00 2.15
N ASP A 368 3.93 -13.55 1.32
CA ASP A 368 4.08 -13.56 -0.12
C ASP A 368 3.90 -12.15 -0.73
N LYS A 369 5.04 -11.54 -1.04
CA LYS A 369 5.12 -10.24 -1.74
C LYS A 369 4.82 -10.34 -3.24
N THR A 370 4.77 -11.54 -3.80
CA THR A 370 4.58 -11.76 -5.25
C THR A 370 3.13 -11.84 -5.67
N GLY A 371 2.20 -12.03 -4.72
CA GLY A 371 0.77 -12.17 -5.00
C GLY A 371 0.35 -13.56 -5.48
N LYS A 372 1.28 -14.52 -5.61
CA LYS A 372 1.04 -15.85 -6.20
C LYS A 372 0.43 -16.87 -5.26
N ILE A 373 0.65 -16.74 -3.95
CA ILE A 373 0.09 -17.64 -2.95
C ILE A 373 -1.30 -17.13 -2.58
N ALA A 374 -2.30 -18.01 -2.70
CA ALA A 374 -3.68 -17.75 -2.34
C ALA A 374 -4.15 -18.80 -1.32
N LEU A 375 -5.00 -18.37 -0.38
CA LEU A 375 -5.70 -19.31 0.49
C LEU A 375 -6.87 -19.96 -0.27
N PRO A 376 -7.26 -21.18 0.09
CA PRO A 376 -8.51 -21.76 -0.37
C PRO A 376 -9.70 -20.91 0.09
N GLU A 377 -10.86 -21.04 -0.57
CA GLU A 377 -12.06 -20.22 -0.29
C GLU A 377 -12.55 -20.34 1.16
N LYS A 378 -12.48 -21.54 1.74
CA LYS A 378 -12.83 -21.82 3.14
C LYS A 378 -11.64 -22.44 3.87
N PRO A 379 -10.61 -21.66 4.21
CA PRO A 379 -9.45 -22.16 4.93
C PRO A 379 -9.86 -22.48 6.37
N VAL A 380 -9.30 -23.55 6.94
CA VAL A 380 -9.40 -23.86 8.37
C VAL A 380 -8.06 -24.39 8.86
N ILE A 381 -7.66 -24.05 10.07
CA ILE A 381 -6.46 -24.62 10.71
C ILE A 381 -6.92 -25.49 11.87
N ILE A 382 -6.46 -26.74 11.87
CA ILE A 382 -6.75 -27.71 12.92
C ILE A 382 -5.47 -27.84 13.76
N THR A 383 -5.51 -27.41 15.02
CA THR A 383 -4.37 -27.45 15.94
C THR A 383 -4.61 -28.44 17.06
N PHE A 384 -3.56 -29.17 17.44
CA PHE A 384 -3.50 -30.00 18.64
C PHE A 384 -2.38 -29.49 19.55
N ASP A 385 -2.71 -29.26 20.81
CA ASP A 385 -1.73 -28.85 21.83
C ASP A 385 -1.23 -30.07 22.64
N ASP A 386 -0.19 -29.85 23.44
CA ASP A 386 0.48 -30.78 24.36
C ASP A 386 1.25 -31.97 23.74
N GLY A 387 0.90 -32.42 22.54
CA GLY A 387 1.61 -33.53 21.89
C GLY A 387 1.19 -34.92 22.39
N TYR A 388 -0.09 -35.14 22.69
CA TYR A 388 -0.58 -36.46 23.12
C TYR A 388 -0.41 -37.54 22.02
N CYS A 389 0.04 -38.74 22.40
CA CYS A 389 0.22 -39.90 21.52
C CYS A 389 -1.10 -40.36 20.88
N ASN A 390 -2.23 -40.11 21.55
CA ASN A 390 -3.54 -40.39 20.98
C ASN A 390 -3.87 -39.50 19.75
N ASN A 391 -3.16 -38.38 19.53
CA ASN A 391 -3.27 -37.59 18.30
C ASN A 391 -2.67 -38.37 17.13
N TYR A 392 -1.49 -38.97 17.31
CA TYR A 392 -0.89 -39.87 16.33
C TYR A 392 -1.80 -41.07 16.03
N ASN A 393 -2.26 -41.76 17.07
CA ASN A 393 -3.03 -43.01 16.93
C ASN A 393 -4.47 -42.82 16.42
N TYR A 394 -5.15 -41.72 16.80
CA TYR A 394 -6.58 -41.55 16.55
C TYR A 394 -6.92 -40.42 15.58
N ALA A 395 -6.12 -39.35 15.51
CA ALA A 395 -6.39 -38.26 14.57
C ALA A 395 -5.85 -38.57 13.16
N THR A 396 -4.65 -39.15 13.04
CA THR A 396 -4.01 -39.43 11.74
C THR A 396 -4.92 -40.20 10.76
N PRO A 397 -5.59 -41.31 11.15
CA PRO A 397 -6.47 -42.03 10.23
C PRO A 397 -7.66 -41.19 9.73
N ALA A 398 -8.20 -40.30 10.56
CA ALA A 398 -9.28 -39.41 10.17
C ALA A 398 -8.78 -38.31 9.23
N LEU A 399 -7.60 -37.73 9.51
CA LEU A 399 -6.96 -36.75 8.64
C LEU A 399 -6.72 -37.33 7.23
N GLU A 400 -6.14 -38.53 7.16
CA GLU A 400 -5.95 -39.27 5.89
C GLU A 400 -7.26 -39.47 5.14
N LYS A 401 -8.27 -40.03 5.83
CA LYS A 401 -9.56 -40.40 5.24
C LYS A 401 -10.28 -39.21 4.60
N TYR A 402 -10.18 -38.02 5.20
CA TYR A 402 -10.87 -36.83 4.70
C TYR A 402 -9.95 -35.86 3.93
N GLY A 403 -8.66 -36.20 3.77
CA GLY A 403 -7.67 -35.37 3.09
C GLY A 403 -7.43 -34.05 3.80
N MET A 404 -7.29 -34.10 5.12
CA MET A 404 -7.04 -32.93 5.99
C MET A 404 -5.60 -32.94 6.51
N LYS A 405 -5.13 -31.76 6.91
CA LYS A 405 -3.86 -31.54 7.59
C LYS A 405 -4.10 -31.01 9.00
N ALA A 406 -3.14 -31.17 9.89
CA ALA A 406 -3.19 -30.62 11.24
C ALA A 406 -1.83 -30.08 11.69
N VAL A 407 -1.87 -29.22 12.71
CA VAL A 407 -0.71 -28.62 13.35
C VAL A 407 -0.62 -29.19 14.76
N LEU A 408 0.53 -29.73 15.15
CA LEU A 408 0.77 -30.28 16.48
C LEU A 408 1.81 -29.43 17.21
N SER A 409 1.41 -28.76 18.28
CA SER A 409 2.32 -28.01 19.15
C SER A 409 2.74 -28.89 20.33
N VAL A 410 4.02 -29.24 20.38
CA VAL A 410 4.56 -30.25 21.32
C VAL A 410 5.32 -29.62 22.47
N ILE A 411 5.24 -30.25 23.65
CA ILE A 411 6.06 -29.92 24.83
C ILE A 411 7.32 -30.79 24.78
N GLY A 412 8.49 -30.16 24.69
CA GLY A 412 9.75 -30.84 24.41
C GLY A 412 10.14 -31.89 25.45
N HIS A 413 10.12 -31.51 26.73
CA HIS A 413 10.47 -32.38 27.85
C HIS A 413 9.54 -33.60 27.93
N ALA A 414 8.24 -33.40 27.73
CA ALA A 414 7.27 -34.51 27.75
C ALA A 414 7.49 -35.50 26.59
N CYS A 415 7.90 -35.02 25.42
CA CYS A 415 8.27 -35.89 24.29
C CYS A 415 9.60 -36.63 24.55
N GLU A 416 10.55 -35.97 25.21
CA GLU A 416 11.82 -36.59 25.62
C GLU A 416 11.58 -37.73 26.62
N GLU A 417 10.80 -37.48 27.68
CA GLU A 417 10.40 -38.49 28.66
C GLU A 417 9.68 -39.66 27.99
N ALA A 418 8.73 -39.38 27.10
CA ALA A 418 8.00 -40.41 26.38
C ALA A 418 8.90 -41.26 25.46
N SER A 419 9.98 -40.68 24.91
CA SER A 419 10.90 -41.35 23.99
C SER A 419 11.85 -42.32 24.68
N VAL A 420 12.10 -42.14 25.98
CA VAL A 420 12.99 -42.99 26.78
C VAL A 420 12.26 -43.91 27.76
N ALA A 421 10.94 -43.81 27.84
CA ALA A 421 10.12 -44.60 28.78
C ALA A 421 9.99 -46.06 28.34
N ASP A 422 10.30 -47.00 29.24
CA ASP A 422 10.14 -48.45 29.02
C ASP A 422 8.67 -48.87 28.83
N HIS A 423 7.74 -48.13 29.45
CA HIS A 423 6.31 -48.41 29.42
C HIS A 423 5.52 -47.14 29.14
N ARG A 424 4.60 -47.22 28.16
CA ARG A 424 3.84 -46.07 27.67
C ARG A 424 2.35 -46.38 27.68
N ALA A 425 1.56 -45.50 28.29
CA ALA A 425 0.11 -45.53 28.19
C ALA A 425 -0.31 -44.72 26.96
N GLU A 426 -0.40 -45.35 25.79
CA GLU A 426 -0.62 -44.68 24.49
C GLU A 426 -1.88 -43.79 24.42
N ASP A 427 -2.87 -44.04 25.28
CA ASP A 427 -4.07 -43.21 25.39
C ASP A 427 -3.82 -41.82 26.03
N TYR A 428 -2.66 -41.60 26.66
CA TYR A 428 -2.39 -40.40 27.47
C TYR A 428 -0.94 -39.91 27.46
N CYS A 429 0.05 -40.75 27.16
CA CYS A 429 1.43 -40.30 27.05
C CYS A 429 1.61 -39.34 25.86
N ASN A 430 2.75 -38.66 25.81
CA ASN A 430 3.11 -37.82 24.67
C ASN A 430 3.71 -38.66 23.52
N VAL A 431 3.73 -38.06 22.34
CA VAL A 431 4.41 -38.63 21.15
C VAL A 431 5.92 -38.73 21.39
N THR A 432 6.55 -39.76 20.84
CA THR A 432 8.03 -39.85 20.83
C THR A 432 8.62 -39.03 19.68
N TRP A 433 9.94 -38.81 19.71
CA TRP A 433 10.65 -38.20 18.58
C TRP A 433 10.52 -38.99 17.28
N ASP A 434 10.51 -40.32 17.36
CA ASP A 434 10.28 -41.18 16.18
C ASP A 434 8.87 -40.98 15.61
N GLN A 435 7.85 -40.92 16.48
CA GLN A 435 6.47 -40.64 16.05
C GLN A 435 6.32 -39.23 15.48
N ILE A 436 6.96 -38.22 16.09
CA ILE A 436 7.01 -36.85 15.56
C ILE A 436 7.61 -36.84 14.16
N LYS A 437 8.69 -37.58 13.94
CA LYS A 437 9.32 -37.71 12.64
C LYS A 437 8.37 -38.35 11.61
N GLU A 438 7.73 -39.46 11.95
CA GLU A 438 6.75 -40.11 11.07
C GLU A 438 5.57 -39.20 10.74
N MET A 439 5.04 -38.48 11.73
CA MET A 439 3.97 -37.50 11.55
C MET A 439 4.39 -36.41 10.57
N SER A 440 5.58 -35.83 10.76
CA SER A 440 6.11 -34.80 9.87
C SER A 440 6.34 -35.34 8.45
N ASP A 441 6.94 -36.53 8.30
CA ASP A 441 7.26 -37.14 7.01
C ASP A 441 5.99 -37.54 6.22
N SER A 442 4.86 -37.78 6.90
CA SER A 442 3.58 -38.07 6.24
C SER A 442 3.03 -36.92 5.40
N GLY A 443 3.45 -35.69 5.68
CA GLY A 443 2.90 -34.47 5.07
C GLY A 443 1.51 -34.05 5.59
N LEU A 444 0.93 -34.80 6.54
CA LEU A 444 -0.34 -34.48 7.18
C LEU A 444 -0.19 -33.58 8.40
N TRP A 445 0.97 -33.63 9.05
CA TRP A 445 1.24 -32.93 10.29
C TRP A 445 2.34 -31.89 10.12
N GLU A 446 2.06 -30.68 10.59
CA GLU A 446 3.05 -29.65 10.84
C GLU A 446 3.36 -29.62 12.34
N ILE A 447 4.64 -29.65 12.72
CA ILE A 447 5.04 -29.69 14.13
C ILE A 447 5.54 -28.33 14.59
N GLN A 448 5.01 -27.83 15.69
CA GLN A 448 5.25 -26.48 16.21
C GLN A 448 5.69 -26.49 17.68
N ASN A 449 6.16 -25.34 18.14
CA ASN A 449 6.80 -25.20 19.46
C ASN A 449 5.76 -24.88 20.54
N HIS A 450 5.71 -25.68 21.61
CA HIS A 450 4.90 -25.43 22.81
C HIS A 450 5.74 -25.38 24.09
N THR A 451 6.94 -24.79 23.98
CA THR A 451 8.00 -24.76 25.02
C THR A 451 8.71 -26.09 25.22
N TRP A 452 9.96 -26.03 25.69
CA TRP A 452 10.68 -27.21 26.13
C TRP A 452 10.11 -27.72 27.46
N ASP A 453 10.10 -26.88 28.50
CA ASP A 453 9.68 -27.26 29.86
C ASP A 453 8.95 -26.12 30.60
N SER A 454 8.32 -25.21 29.85
CA SER A 454 7.61 -24.06 30.39
C SER A 454 6.09 -24.21 30.25
N HIS A 455 5.56 -25.39 30.58
CA HIS A 455 4.13 -25.74 30.52
C HIS A 455 3.52 -26.05 31.91
N GLU A 456 3.93 -25.30 32.94
CA GLU A 456 3.36 -25.40 34.29
C GLU A 456 2.63 -24.10 34.70
N ALA A 457 1.55 -24.23 35.47
CA ALA A 457 0.81 -23.10 36.03
C ALA A 457 0.97 -22.96 37.56
N LYS A 458 1.57 -23.97 38.21
CA LYS A 458 1.84 -24.01 39.65
C LYS A 458 3.31 -23.60 39.88
N GLY A 459 3.62 -22.89 40.97
CA GLY A 459 5.02 -22.50 41.26
C GLY A 459 5.46 -21.11 40.76
N GLY A 460 4.51 -20.28 40.29
CA GLY A 460 4.70 -18.83 40.16
C GLY A 460 5.11 -18.30 38.79
N ARG A 461 5.46 -19.15 37.81
CA ARG A 461 5.38 -18.80 36.38
C ARG A 461 4.15 -19.50 35.80
N LYS A 462 3.36 -18.83 34.96
CA LYS A 462 2.25 -19.47 34.25
C LYS A 462 2.66 -19.66 32.80
N GLY A 463 3.03 -20.87 32.44
CA GLY A 463 3.51 -21.17 31.11
C GLY A 463 4.80 -20.40 30.78
N ALA A 464 4.80 -19.79 29.61
CA ALA A 464 5.90 -18.96 29.12
C ALA A 464 5.78 -17.47 29.49
N SER A 465 4.81 -17.06 30.31
CA SER A 465 4.63 -15.64 30.66
C SER A 465 5.70 -15.13 31.60
N LYS A 466 5.99 -13.83 31.54
CA LYS A 466 6.84 -13.11 32.48
C LYS A 466 6.24 -13.12 33.90
N LYS A 467 7.09 -13.23 34.93
CA LYS A 467 6.74 -13.04 36.34
C LYS A 467 6.73 -11.54 36.68
N GLU A 468 5.91 -11.14 37.65
CA GLU A 468 5.78 -9.73 38.04
C GLU A 468 7.11 -9.10 38.53
N TRP A 469 7.96 -9.87 39.20
CA TRP A 469 9.20 -9.41 39.83
C TRP A 469 10.49 -9.70 39.05
N GLU A 470 10.41 -10.24 37.83
CA GLU A 470 11.61 -10.45 37.01
C GLU A 470 11.87 -9.27 36.08
N SER A 471 13.16 -8.96 35.85
CA SER A 471 13.53 -7.97 34.83
C SER A 471 13.31 -8.51 33.42
N GLU A 472 13.19 -7.61 32.44
CA GLU A 472 13.02 -7.98 31.04
C GLU A 472 14.17 -8.87 30.55
N ASP A 473 15.43 -8.44 30.77
CA ASP A 473 16.61 -9.20 30.34
C ASP A 473 16.65 -10.64 30.90
N VAL A 474 16.20 -10.83 32.15
CA VAL A 474 16.15 -12.16 32.78
C VAL A 474 15.06 -13.01 32.14
N TYR A 475 13.89 -12.42 31.93
CA TYR A 475 12.78 -13.10 31.28
C TYR A 475 13.11 -13.51 29.84
N GLU A 476 13.63 -12.57 29.03
CA GLU A 476 14.00 -12.83 27.64
C GLU A 476 15.04 -13.95 27.55
N LYS A 477 16.03 -13.95 28.45
CA LYS A 477 17.03 -15.01 28.51
C LYS A 477 16.40 -16.38 28.80
N ILE A 478 15.54 -16.47 29.81
CA ILE A 478 14.86 -17.72 30.19
C ILE A 478 14.00 -18.24 29.03
N LEU A 479 13.18 -17.37 28.44
CA LEU A 479 12.31 -17.75 27.33
C LEU A 479 13.14 -18.19 26.12
N LYS A 480 14.20 -17.44 25.78
CA LYS A 480 15.08 -17.77 24.67
C LYS A 480 15.77 -19.11 24.85
N GLU A 481 16.26 -19.40 26.05
CA GLU A 481 16.91 -20.68 26.36
C GLU A 481 15.93 -21.85 26.21
N ASP A 482 14.75 -21.77 26.82
CA ASP A 482 13.71 -22.81 26.73
C ASP A 482 13.30 -23.08 25.28
N LEU A 483 12.89 -22.02 24.55
CA LEU A 483 12.41 -22.17 23.18
C LEU A 483 13.50 -22.66 22.22
N SER A 484 14.76 -22.27 22.43
CA SER A 484 15.88 -22.68 21.57
C SER A 484 16.19 -24.17 21.68
N ILE A 485 16.03 -24.78 22.86
CA ILE A 485 16.23 -26.23 23.04
C ILE A 485 15.26 -27.00 22.15
N LEU A 486 13.96 -26.66 22.25
CA LEU A 486 12.94 -27.32 21.45
C LEU A 486 13.08 -26.99 19.95
N GLN A 487 13.40 -25.75 19.57
CA GLN A 487 13.66 -25.39 18.16
C GLN A 487 14.75 -26.27 17.53
N LYS A 488 15.86 -26.47 18.26
CA LYS A 488 16.97 -27.31 17.80
C LYS A 488 16.54 -28.77 17.67
N LYS A 489 15.88 -29.32 18.69
CA LYS A 489 15.47 -30.73 18.70
C LYS A 489 14.44 -31.04 17.61
N LEU A 490 13.48 -30.15 17.38
CA LEU A 490 12.52 -30.30 16.29
C LEU A 490 13.20 -30.20 14.93
N LYS A 491 14.13 -29.26 14.74
CA LYS A 491 14.93 -29.17 13.51
C LYS A 491 15.71 -30.45 13.22
N GLU A 492 16.31 -31.06 14.24
CA GLU A 492 17.05 -32.33 14.11
C GLU A 492 16.11 -33.50 13.75
N THR A 493 14.88 -33.48 14.27
CA THR A 493 13.90 -34.57 14.10
C THR A 493 13.16 -34.47 12.76
N THR A 494 12.66 -33.29 12.40
CA THR A 494 11.77 -33.07 11.24
C THR A 494 12.48 -32.43 10.05
N GLY A 495 13.69 -31.91 10.24
CA GLY A 495 14.41 -31.16 9.21
C GLY A 495 13.89 -29.74 9.00
N VAL A 496 12.91 -29.27 9.76
CA VAL A 496 12.31 -27.92 9.63
C VAL A 496 12.37 -27.20 10.98
N TYR A 497 12.64 -25.89 10.96
CA TYR A 497 12.49 -25.07 12.15
C TYR A 497 11.01 -24.69 12.31
N PRO A 498 10.37 -25.01 13.45
CA PRO A 498 9.08 -24.41 13.80
C PRO A 498 9.08 -22.90 13.60
N ASN A 499 8.06 -22.40 12.94
CA ASN A 499 7.86 -20.99 12.63
C ASN A 499 6.70 -20.39 13.43
N THR A 500 5.99 -21.19 14.22
CA THR A 500 4.87 -20.76 15.05
C THR A 500 5.10 -21.20 16.49
N PHE A 501 4.86 -20.28 17.42
CA PHE A 501 4.90 -20.55 18.85
C PHE A 501 3.49 -20.57 19.44
N THR A 502 3.13 -21.66 20.12
CA THR A 502 1.86 -21.75 20.86
C THR A 502 2.10 -21.41 22.32
N TRP A 503 1.36 -20.44 22.85
CA TRP A 503 1.49 -20.03 24.24
C TRP A 503 0.80 -21.03 25.19
N PRO A 504 1.54 -21.67 26.12
CA PRO A 504 0.93 -22.51 27.16
C PRO A 504 -0.13 -21.75 27.95
N PHE A 505 -1.30 -22.36 28.13
CA PHE A 505 -2.47 -21.77 28.80
C PHE A 505 -2.96 -20.44 28.19
N GLY A 506 -2.48 -20.05 27.01
CA GLY A 506 -2.68 -18.72 26.44
C GLY A 506 -2.06 -17.59 27.27
N ALA A 507 -1.12 -17.91 28.17
CA ALA A 507 -0.46 -16.93 29.02
C ALA A 507 0.76 -16.34 28.29
N TYR A 508 0.57 -15.14 27.72
CA TYR A 508 1.60 -14.42 26.97
C TYR A 508 2.08 -13.16 27.70
N THR A 509 3.24 -12.67 27.28
CA THR A 509 3.77 -11.35 27.66
C THR A 509 3.84 -10.48 26.41
N GLU A 510 3.27 -9.28 26.47
CA GLU A 510 3.10 -8.41 25.29
C GLU A 510 4.44 -7.99 24.67
N ASP A 511 5.47 -7.77 25.49
CA ASP A 511 6.80 -7.32 25.06
C ASP A 511 7.66 -8.43 24.41
N SER A 512 7.22 -9.70 24.42
CA SER A 512 8.02 -10.83 23.91
C SER A 512 8.05 -10.97 22.39
N ARG A 513 7.28 -10.14 21.67
CA ARG A 513 7.10 -10.29 20.22
C ARG A 513 8.42 -10.15 19.46
N ASP A 514 9.21 -9.13 19.79
CA ASP A 514 10.47 -8.88 19.09
C ASP A 514 11.51 -9.96 19.40
N LEU A 515 11.52 -10.49 20.62
CA LEU A 515 12.31 -11.66 20.97
C LEU A 515 11.91 -12.86 20.11
N LEU A 516 10.62 -13.20 20.02
CA LEU A 516 10.15 -14.34 19.22
C LEU A 516 10.50 -14.17 17.73
N LYS A 517 10.36 -12.97 17.18
CA LYS A 517 10.82 -12.63 15.82
C LYS A 517 12.31 -12.88 15.64
N SER A 518 13.13 -12.44 16.61
CA SER A 518 14.59 -12.65 16.58
C SER A 518 14.99 -14.14 16.60
N MET A 519 14.11 -15.00 17.13
CA MET A 519 14.28 -16.45 17.17
C MET A 519 13.72 -17.16 15.92
N GLY A 520 13.19 -16.41 14.95
CA GLY A 520 12.66 -16.94 13.69
C GLY A 520 11.20 -17.39 13.73
N PHE A 521 10.49 -17.17 14.85
CA PHE A 521 9.04 -17.32 14.84
C PHE A 521 8.40 -16.21 14.00
N LYS A 522 7.35 -16.57 13.27
CA LYS A 522 6.62 -15.68 12.36
C LYS A 522 5.15 -15.52 12.76
N ALA A 523 4.64 -16.38 13.64
CA ALA A 523 3.28 -16.35 14.16
C ALA A 523 3.24 -16.88 15.60
N THR A 524 2.20 -16.52 16.35
CA THR A 524 1.92 -17.15 17.65
C THR A 524 0.44 -17.46 17.83
N LEU A 525 0.16 -18.55 18.54
CA LEU A 525 -1.20 -19.00 18.84
C LEU A 525 -1.55 -18.69 20.30
N SER A 526 -2.70 -18.04 20.51
CA SER A 526 -3.25 -17.73 21.84
C SER A 526 -4.43 -18.65 22.19
N CYS A 527 -4.98 -18.55 23.40
CA CYS A 527 -6.24 -19.21 23.77
C CYS A 527 -7.46 -18.28 23.68
N ASN A 528 -7.31 -17.09 23.09
CA ASN A 528 -8.42 -16.16 22.91
C ASN A 528 -9.39 -16.70 21.86
N GLY A 529 -10.68 -16.75 22.19
CA GLY A 529 -11.72 -17.22 21.27
C GLY A 529 -12.00 -16.22 20.14
N GLY A 530 -12.17 -16.73 18.92
CA GLY A 530 -12.62 -15.93 17.78
C GLY A 530 -12.18 -16.50 16.43
N ILE A 531 -12.63 -15.84 15.37
CA ILE A 531 -12.17 -16.06 14.00
C ILE A 531 -11.12 -14.98 13.66
N ASN A 532 -10.07 -15.37 12.95
CA ASN A 532 -9.03 -14.45 12.54
C ASN A 532 -9.37 -13.86 11.19
N THR A 533 -9.39 -12.54 11.09
CA THR A 533 -9.38 -11.84 9.81
C THR A 533 -7.92 -11.67 9.40
N ILE A 534 -7.48 -12.49 8.45
CA ILE A 534 -6.12 -12.51 7.96
C ILE A 534 -6.01 -11.58 6.77
N GLU A 535 -5.11 -10.62 6.86
CA GLU A 535 -4.81 -9.70 5.78
C GLU A 535 -3.47 -10.05 5.13
N LYS A 536 -3.44 -10.19 3.80
CA LYS A 536 -2.17 -10.43 3.09
C LYS A 536 -1.19 -9.28 3.35
N GLY A 537 0.05 -9.60 3.68
CA GLY A 537 1.08 -8.62 4.05
C GLY A 537 1.03 -8.14 5.50
N ASP A 538 -0.02 -8.44 6.27
CA ASP A 538 -0.05 -8.13 7.71
C ASP A 538 0.68 -9.19 8.53
N THR A 539 2.00 -9.05 8.62
CA THR A 539 2.83 -9.96 9.41
C THR A 539 2.65 -9.80 10.92
N GLU A 540 2.15 -8.65 11.38
CA GLU A 540 1.90 -8.41 12.80
C GLU A 540 0.62 -9.10 13.27
N GLY A 541 -0.40 -9.16 12.41
CA GLY A 541 -1.66 -9.87 12.65
C GLY A 541 -1.52 -11.38 12.85
N LEU A 542 -0.35 -11.97 12.57
CA LEU A 542 -0.05 -13.38 12.83
C LEU A 542 0.38 -13.65 14.30
N TYR A 543 0.56 -12.62 15.11
CA TYR A 543 0.87 -12.77 16.53
C TYR A 543 -0.41 -12.71 17.36
N LEU A 544 -0.50 -13.65 18.31
CA LEU A 544 -1.66 -13.87 19.19
C LEU A 544 -2.95 -14.24 18.44
N LEU A 545 -2.81 -15.06 17.40
CA LEU A 545 -3.96 -15.59 16.65
C LEU A 545 -4.95 -16.27 17.60
N LYS A 546 -6.23 -16.01 17.35
CA LYS A 546 -7.37 -16.51 18.12
C LYS A 546 -7.63 -17.96 17.75
N ARG A 547 -8.04 -18.75 18.73
CA ARG A 547 -8.38 -20.16 18.56
C ARG A 547 -9.65 -20.51 19.31
N LYS A 548 -10.44 -21.41 18.75
CA LYS A 548 -11.65 -21.92 19.40
C LYS A 548 -11.42 -23.33 19.92
N LEU A 549 -11.51 -23.49 21.24
CA LEU A 549 -11.40 -24.79 21.89
C LEU A 549 -12.57 -25.69 21.48
N ARG A 550 -12.26 -26.88 20.97
CA ARG A 550 -13.26 -27.91 20.70
C ARG A 550 -13.51 -28.76 21.94
N THR A 551 -14.49 -28.35 22.75
CA THR A 551 -14.98 -29.14 23.90
C THR A 551 -16.07 -30.12 23.46
N PRO A 552 -16.40 -31.18 24.22
CA PRO A 552 -17.49 -32.10 23.88
C PRO A 552 -18.88 -31.45 23.74
N LYS A 553 -19.06 -30.23 24.27
CA LYS A 553 -20.35 -29.53 24.31
C LYS A 553 -20.61 -28.65 23.09
N ALA A 554 -19.55 -28.18 22.41
CA ALA A 554 -19.69 -27.36 21.21
C ALA A 554 -19.84 -28.26 19.98
N SER A 555 -20.56 -27.82 18.96
CA SER A 555 -20.52 -28.43 17.64
C SER A 555 -19.46 -27.75 16.76
N ILE A 556 -18.93 -28.48 15.78
CA ILE A 556 -17.99 -27.89 14.83
C ILE A 556 -18.59 -26.71 14.05
N ALA A 557 -19.89 -26.76 13.75
CA ALA A 557 -20.61 -25.69 13.05
C ALA A 557 -20.65 -24.38 13.86
N GLU A 558 -20.87 -24.46 15.18
CA GLU A 558 -20.84 -23.28 16.07
C GLU A 558 -19.44 -22.68 16.20
N LEU A 559 -18.39 -23.51 16.10
CA LEU A 559 -17.03 -22.99 16.12
C LEU A 559 -16.66 -22.27 14.82
N LEU A 560 -17.32 -22.56 13.71
CA LEU A 560 -17.01 -21.95 12.40
C LEU A 560 -17.78 -20.65 12.11
N GLN A 561 -18.75 -20.27 12.96
CA GLN A 561 -19.46 -18.99 12.94
C GLN A 561 -18.82 -17.98 13.90
#